data_AF-A0A355GJQ7-F1
#
_entry.id   AF-A0A355GJQ7-F1
#
_cell.length_a   1.000
_cell.length_b   1.000
_cell.length_c   1.000
_cell.angle_alpha   90.00
_cell.angle_beta   90.00
_cell.angle_gamma   90.00
#
_symmetry.space_group_name_H-M   'P 1'
#
loop_
_entity.id
_entity.type
_entity.pdbx_description
1 polymer ?
#
loop_
_entity_poly.entity_id
_entity_poly.type
_entity_poly.pdbx_seq_one_letter_code
_entity_poly.pdbx_strand_id
1 'polypeptide(L)'
;MIYSAIAAVLVVLFYFGWKFTARNAYESARYTVIETDGPCEIREYPDLMLVSTDSKAQPVDQDGRFMRLFRYIDGANQQEQKVSMTTPVF
;
A
#
# COMPACT_ATOMS: atom_id res chain seq x y z
N MET A 1 -5.45 -25.70 38.08
CA MET A 1 -6.54 -24.71 37.84
C MET A 1 -6.01 -23.32 37.52
N ILE A 2 -5.07 -22.75 38.28
CA ILE A 2 -4.47 -21.43 37.98
C ILE A 2 -3.60 -21.45 36.71
N TYR A 3 -2.75 -22.47 36.53
CA TYR A 3 -1.86 -22.56 35.36
C TYR A 3 -2.61 -22.68 34.03
N SER A 4 -3.73 -23.40 34.01
CA SER A 4 -4.61 -23.53 32.85
C SER A 4 -5.32 -22.21 32.51
N ALA A 5 -5.70 -21.41 33.52
CA ALA A 5 -6.30 -20.11 33.30
C ALA A 5 -5.28 -19.09 32.73
N ILE A 6 -4.06 -19.09 33.24
CA ILE A 6 -2.97 -18.24 32.72
C ILE A 6 -2.64 -18.60 31.27
N ALA A 7 -2.53 -19.90 30.95
CA ALA A 7 -2.27 -20.35 29.59
C ALA A 7 -3.39 -19.90 28.62
N ALA A 8 -4.65 -20.00 29.04
CA ALA A 8 -5.77 -19.53 28.22
C ALA A 8 -5.71 -18.02 27.96
N VAL A 9 -5.38 -17.21 28.97
CA VAL A 9 -5.22 -15.75 28.81
C VAL A 9 -4.08 -15.41 27.86
N LEU A 10 -2.94 -16.11 27.97
CA LEU A 10 -1.80 -15.89 27.07
C LEU A 10 -2.11 -16.25 25.62
N VAL A 11 -2.83 -17.36 25.39
CA VAL A 11 -3.28 -17.76 24.04
C VAL A 11 -4.23 -16.73 23.45
N VAL A 12 -5.15 -16.22 24.27
CA VAL A 12 -6.09 -15.16 23.85
C VAL A 12 -5.34 -13.88 23.49
N LEU A 13 -4.42 -13.43 24.35
CA LEU A 13 -3.59 -12.24 24.08
C LEU A 13 -2.73 -12.40 22.82
N PHE A 14 -2.14 -13.58 22.62
CA PHE A 14 -1.34 -13.88 21.43
C PHE A 14 -2.21 -13.87 20.17
N TYR A 15 -3.41 -14.46 20.21
CA TYR A 15 -4.35 -14.45 19.10
C TYR A 15 -4.78 -13.03 18.71
N PHE A 16 -5.11 -12.19 19.70
CA PHE A 16 -5.49 -10.80 19.45
C PHE A 16 -4.31 -9.95 18.98
N GLY A 17 -3.11 -10.15 19.54
CA GLY A 17 -1.89 -9.48 19.10
C GLY A 17 -1.55 -9.80 17.65
N TRP A 18 -1.59 -11.09 17.27
CA TRP A 18 -1.35 -11.54 15.90
C TRP A 18 -2.33 -10.92 14.90
N LYS A 19 -3.62 -10.88 15.26
CA LYS A 19 -4.67 -10.28 14.42
C LYS A 19 -4.48 -8.77 14.22
N PHE A 20 -3.99 -8.07 15.25
CA PHE A 20 -3.77 -6.63 15.19
C PHE A 20 -2.56 -6.25 14.31
N THR A 21 -1.47 -7.01 14.39
CA THR A 21 -0.25 -6.73 13.63
C THR A 21 -0.29 -7.22 12.18
N ALA A 22 -1.19 -8.14 11.83
CA ALA A 22 -1.24 -8.74 10.50
C ALA A 22 -1.73 -7.81 9.38
N ARG A 23 -2.11 -6.55 9.67
CA ARG A 23 -2.50 -5.57 8.66
C ARG A 23 -1.39 -4.53 8.45
N ASN A 24 -0.39 -4.89 7.63
CA ASN A 24 0.48 -3.89 7.03
C ASN A 24 -0.32 -3.13 5.97
N ALA A 25 -0.87 -1.98 6.34
CA ALA A 25 -1.44 -1.06 5.37
C ALA A 25 -0.28 -0.38 4.62
N TYR A 26 -0.29 -0.46 3.30
CA TYR A 26 0.60 0.36 2.47
C TYR A 26 0.25 1.82 2.67
N GLU A 27 1.25 2.70 2.59
CA GLU A 27 0.99 4.12 2.50
C GLU A 27 0.12 4.39 1.26
N SER A 28 -0.93 5.20 1.45
CA SER A 28 -1.83 5.59 0.38
C SER A 28 -1.70 7.08 0.06
N ALA A 29 -1.87 7.43 -1.21
CA ALA A 29 -1.94 8.84 -1.63
C ALA A 29 -3.05 9.56 -0.83
N ARG A 30 -2.68 10.63 -0.14
CA ARG A 30 -3.64 11.42 0.65
C ARG A 30 -4.55 12.21 -0.28
N TYR A 31 -5.83 12.29 0.07
CA TYR A 31 -6.82 13.11 -0.61
C TYR A 31 -7.87 13.59 0.37
N THR A 32 -8.58 14.65 -0.03
CA THR A 32 -9.80 15.11 0.65
C THR A 32 -10.97 14.88 -0.28
N VAL A 33 -12.06 14.29 0.22
CA VAL A 33 -13.32 14.20 -0.54
C VAL A 33 -14.01 15.56 -0.46
N ILE A 34 -14.19 16.21 -1.61
CA ILE A 34 -14.85 17.51 -1.68
C ILE A 34 -16.36 17.36 -1.90
N GLU A 35 -16.78 16.29 -2.57
CA GLU A 35 -18.18 15.99 -2.84
C GLU A 35 -18.41 14.49 -3.03
N THR A 36 -19.58 14.01 -2.64
CA THR A 36 -20.05 12.64 -2.89
C THR A 36 -21.38 12.71 -3.61
N ASP A 37 -21.43 12.16 -4.83
CA ASP A 37 -22.64 12.10 -5.65
C ASP A 37 -22.97 10.63 -5.95
N GLY A 38 -23.83 10.04 -5.12
CA GLY A 38 -24.24 8.64 -5.23
C GLY A 38 -23.04 7.67 -5.22
N PRO A 39 -22.76 6.94 -6.32
CA PRO A 39 -21.64 6.00 -6.42
C PRO A 39 -20.29 6.68 -6.71
N CYS A 40 -20.24 8.00 -6.85
CA CYS A 40 -19.05 8.75 -7.25
C CYS A 40 -18.57 9.66 -6.12
N GLU A 41 -17.25 9.86 -6.05
CA GLU A 41 -16.61 10.83 -5.17
C GLU A 41 -15.73 11.77 -5.99
N ILE A 42 -15.82 13.06 -5.69
CA ILE A 42 -14.87 14.05 -6.18
C ILE A 42 -13.79 14.21 -5.12
N ARG A 43 -12.53 13.95 -5.51
CA ARG A 43 -11.38 13.93 -4.61
C ARG A 43 -10.37 14.98 -5.03
N GLU A 44 -9.92 15.78 -4.07
CA GLU A 44 -8.82 16.72 -4.22
C GLU A 44 -7.53 16.08 -3.70
N TYR A 45 -6.52 15.98 -4.56
CA TYR A 45 -5.19 15.52 -4.20
C TYR A 45 -4.27 16.74 -4.06
N PRO A 46 -3.46 16.82 -2.98
CA PRO A 46 -2.39 17.80 -2.89
C PRO A 46 -1.27 17.46 -3.89
N ASP A 47 -0.26 18.32 -4.00
CA ASP A 47 0.91 18.04 -4.84
C ASP A 47 1.54 16.68 -4.48
N LEU A 48 1.59 15.79 -5.46
CA LEU A 48 2.17 14.45 -5.32
C LEU A 48 3.53 14.39 -6.03
N MET A 49 4.52 13.85 -5.34
CA MET A 49 5.77 13.44 -5.97
C MET A 49 5.61 12.03 -6.54
N LEU A 50 5.65 11.91 -7.86
CA LEU A 50 5.42 10.65 -8.57
C LEU A 50 6.63 10.26 -9.41
N VAL A 51 6.96 8.98 -9.41
CA VAL A 51 7.79 8.36 -10.44
C VAL A 51 6.88 7.81 -11.52
N SER A 52 7.16 8.15 -12.78
CA SER A 52 6.35 7.75 -13.92
C SER A 52 7.23 7.17 -15.03
N THR A 53 6.61 6.38 -15.90
CA THR A 53 7.23 5.90 -17.14
C THR A 53 6.35 6.30 -18.30
N ASP A 54 6.97 6.73 -19.40
CA ASP A 54 6.23 7.15 -20.59
C ASP A 54 5.29 6.05 -21.09
N SER A 55 4.11 6.49 -21.54
CA SER A 55 3.13 5.68 -22.24
C SER A 55 3.37 5.82 -23.73
N LYS A 56 3.77 4.75 -24.42
CA LYS A 56 3.43 4.64 -25.84
C LYS A 56 1.95 4.24 -25.94
N ALA A 57 1.31 4.49 -27.08
CA ALA A 57 -0.09 4.14 -27.35
C ALA A 57 -0.31 2.62 -27.51
N GLN A 58 0.29 1.84 -26.61
CA GLN A 58 0.23 0.39 -26.55
C GLN A 58 -0.57 -0.01 -25.29
N PRO A 59 -1.22 -1.18 -25.29
CA PRO A 59 -1.96 -1.66 -24.13
C PRO A 59 -1.05 -1.76 -22.88
N VAL A 60 -1.58 -1.31 -21.72
CA VAL A 60 -0.86 -1.23 -20.43
C VAL A 60 -0.17 -2.56 -20.03
N ASP A 61 -0.77 -3.69 -20.42
CA ASP A 61 -0.36 -5.02 -20.01
C ASP A 61 0.76 -5.64 -20.88
N GLN A 62 1.04 -5.07 -22.06
CA GLN A 62 2.02 -5.63 -23.00
C GLN A 62 3.44 -5.09 -22.81
N ASP A 63 3.60 -3.95 -22.14
CA ASP A 63 4.85 -3.18 -22.16
C ASP A 63 5.71 -3.32 -20.88
N GLY A 64 5.29 -4.11 -19.88
CA GLY A 64 6.07 -4.32 -18.65
C GLY A 64 6.33 -3.06 -17.83
N ARG A 65 5.52 -2.01 -18.03
CA ARG A 65 5.71 -0.66 -17.47
C ARG A 65 5.59 -0.64 -15.95
N PHE A 66 4.62 -1.38 -15.42
CA PHE A 66 4.54 -1.61 -13.99
C PHE A 66 5.82 -2.26 -13.46
N MET A 67 6.34 -3.28 -14.14
CA MET A 67 7.58 -3.95 -13.72
C MET A 67 8.79 -3.02 -13.76
N ARG A 68 8.82 -2.02 -14.64
CA ARG A 68 9.87 -0.98 -14.64
C ARG A 68 9.80 -0.14 -13.36
N LEU A 69 8.61 0.34 -13.00
CA LEU A 69 8.39 1.09 -11.75
C LEU A 69 8.68 0.22 -10.52
N PHE A 70 8.25 -1.04 -10.55
CA PHE A 70 8.53 -2.02 -9.50
C PHE A 70 10.03 -2.21 -9.28
N ARG A 71 10.81 -2.40 -10.36
CA ARG A 71 12.27 -2.51 -10.26
C ARG A 71 12.91 -1.25 -9.67
N TYR A 72 12.42 -0.07 -10.06
CA TYR A 72 12.92 1.19 -9.51
C TYR A 72 12.75 1.24 -7.99
N ILE A 73 11.55 0.91 -7.47
CA ILE A 73 11.30 0.90 -6.02
C ILE A 73 11.98 -0.28 -5.30
N ASP A 74 12.32 -1.37 -6.00
CA ASP A 74 13.06 -2.50 -5.41
C ASP A 74 14.59 -2.27 -5.37
N GLY A 75 15.07 -1.11 -5.82
CA GLY A 75 16.48 -0.71 -5.72
C GLY A 75 17.17 -0.41 -7.04
N ALA A 76 16.51 -0.56 -8.20
CA ALA A 76 17.06 -0.16 -9.49
C ALA A 76 16.95 1.36 -9.72
N ASN A 77 17.45 2.14 -8.76
CA ASN A 77 17.57 3.59 -8.82
C ASN A 77 19.02 4.00 -8.51
N GLN A 78 19.37 5.26 -8.76
CA GLN A 78 20.76 5.73 -8.65
C GLN A 78 21.39 5.53 -7.26
N GLN A 79 20.56 5.49 -6.22
CA GLN A 79 21.02 5.34 -4.84
C GLN A 79 21.03 3.88 -4.37
N GLU A 80 20.61 2.93 -5.22
CA GLU A 80 20.48 1.50 -4.90
C GLU A 80 19.58 1.23 -3.67
N GLN A 81 18.59 2.11 -3.44
CA GLN A 81 17.75 2.09 -2.24
C GLN A 81 16.36 1.51 -2.51
N LYS A 82 15.84 0.72 -1.57
CA LYS A 82 14.45 0.28 -1.61
C LYS A 82 13.51 1.40 -1.18
N VAL A 83 12.47 1.64 -1.97
CA VAL A 83 11.35 2.53 -1.66
C VAL A 83 10.14 1.67 -1.36
N SER A 84 9.43 1.96 -0.27
CA SER A 84 8.23 1.22 0.11
C SER A 84 7.15 1.31 -0.97
N MET A 85 6.46 0.20 -1.22
CA MET A 85 5.30 0.19 -2.12
C MET A 85 4.19 1.09 -1.57
N THR A 86 3.54 1.84 -2.45
CA THR A 86 2.41 2.72 -2.13
C THR A 86 1.18 2.35 -2.94
N THR A 87 0.03 2.88 -2.53
CA THR A 87 -1.24 2.65 -3.21
C THR A 87 -2.00 3.98 -3.45
N PRO A 88 -2.86 4.08 -4.47
CA PRO A 88 -2.94 3.18 -5.62
C PRO A 88 -1.72 3.34 -6.54
N VAL A 89 -1.66 2.52 -7.59
CA VAL A 89 -0.84 2.80 -8.77
C VAL A 89 -1.75 3.54 -9.76
N PHE A 90 -1.36 4.75 -10.15
CA PHE A 90 -2.12 5.61 -11.05
C PHE A 90 -1.97 5.22 -12.52
#